data_AF-A0A1Q6L6T5-F1
#
_entry.id   AF-A0A1Q6L6T5-F1
#
_cell.length_a   1.000
_cell.length_b   1.000
_cell.length_c   1.000
_cell.angle_alpha   90.00
_cell.angle_beta   90.00
_cell.angle_gamma   90.00
#
_symmetry.space_group_name_H-M   'P 1'
#
loop_
_entity.id
_entity.type
_entity.pdbx_description
1 polymer ?
#
loop_
_entity_poly.entity_id
_entity_poly.type
_entity_poly.pdbx_seq_one_letter_code
_entity_poly.pdbx_strand_id
1 'polypeptide(L)'
;MKKIITKIFIVICMMNMIVFNINTVQASALGNVFSGGDAFILAGKKGEATLDTDKLQSASSDIYNILLVIGICVAIITISILGIKFMIGSIEEKAQVKEALVPFIIGCIVVFGAFGIWKIVTQIGSMIPTIF
;
A
#
# COMPACT_ATOMS: atom_id res chain seq x y z
N MET A 1 -29.02 -18.98 6.87
CA MET A 1 -27.80 -18.46 7.54
C MET A 1 -26.51 -18.96 6.90
N LYS A 2 -26.21 -20.28 6.88
CA LYS A 2 -25.00 -20.84 6.19
C LYS A 2 -24.80 -20.35 4.75
N LYS A 3 -25.85 -20.35 3.91
CA LYS A 3 -25.77 -19.91 2.50
C LYS A 3 -25.47 -18.42 2.31
N ILE A 4 -25.88 -17.56 3.26
CA ILE A 4 -25.58 -16.11 3.22
C ILE A 4 -24.13 -15.88 3.63
N ILE A 5 -23.64 -16.58 4.66
CA ILE A 5 -22.24 -16.53 5.09
C ILE A 5 -21.30 -17.03 3.98
N THR A 6 -21.66 -18.12 3.28
CA THR A 6 -20.89 -18.62 2.14
C THR A 6 -20.85 -17.64 0.97
N LYS A 7 -21.95 -16.94 0.66
CA LYS A 7 -21.96 -15.88 -0.37
C LYS A 7 -21.10 -14.68 0.01
N ILE A 8 -21.16 -14.24 1.27
CA ILE A 8 -20.33 -13.13 1.77
C ILE A 8 -18.84 -13.49 1.71
N PHE A 9 -18.48 -14.71 2.10
CA PHE A 9 -17.11 -15.20 2.01
C PHE A 9 -16.60 -15.24 0.56
N ILE A 10 -17.41 -15.71 -0.38
CA ILE A 10 -17.07 -15.71 -1.82
C ILE A 10 -16.87 -14.30 -2.36
N VAL A 11 -17.74 -13.35 -1.99
CA VAL A 11 -17.62 -11.94 -2.42
C VAL A 11 -16.35 -11.30 -1.85
N ILE A 12 -16.00 -11.58 -0.59
CA ILE A 12 -14.76 -11.12 0.03
C ILE A 12 -13.53 -11.74 -0.66
N CYS A 13 -13.54 -13.03 -0.98
CA CYS A 13 -12.45 -13.68 -1.72
C CYS A 13 -12.30 -13.12 -3.14
N MET A 14 -13.41 -12.83 -3.84
CA MET A 14 -13.40 -12.16 -5.14
C MET A 14 -12.85 -10.73 -5.05
N MET A 15 -13.20 -9.98 -4.00
CA MET A 15 -12.66 -8.65 -3.75
C MET A 15 -11.14 -8.69 -3.53
N ASN A 16 -10.63 -9.67 -2.78
CA ASN A 16 -9.19 -9.86 -2.57
C ASN A 16 -8.46 -10.22 -3.88
N MET A 17 -9.05 -11.01 -4.77
CA MET A 17 -8.49 -11.29 -6.10
C MET A 17 -8.31 -10.03 -6.97
N ILE A 18 -9.18 -9.02 -6.80
CA ILE A 18 -9.03 -7.72 -7.49
C ILE A 18 -7.84 -6.95 -6.90
N VAL A 19 -7.63 -7.01 -5.58
CA VAL A 19 -6.50 -6.34 -4.89
C VAL A 19 -5.14 -6.97 -5.23
N PHE A 20 -5.08 -8.26 -5.56
CA PHE A 20 -3.84 -8.96 -5.94
C PHE A 20 -3.34 -8.69 -7.37
N ASN A 21 -4.05 -7.89 -8.19
CA ASN A 21 -3.59 -7.49 -9.53
C ASN A 21 -2.53 -6.37 -9.51
N ILE A 22 -1.61 -6.38 -8.55
CA ILE A 22 -0.42 -5.52 -8.54
C ILE A 22 0.67 -6.22 -9.36
N ASN A 23 0.55 -6.12 -10.69
CA ASN A 23 1.46 -6.70 -11.68
C ASN A 23 2.82 -5.99 -11.76
N THR A 24 3.44 -5.62 -10.64
CA THR A 24 4.87 -5.26 -10.65
C THR A 24 5.49 -5.53 -9.28
N VAL A 25 6.15 -6.68 -9.12
CA VAL A 25 7.21 -6.81 -8.12
C VAL A 25 8.41 -6.05 -8.68
N GLN A 26 8.46 -4.74 -8.44
CA GLN A 26 9.59 -3.91 -8.85
C GLN A 26 10.75 -4.15 -7.89
N ALA A 27 11.45 -5.28 -8.05
CA ALA A 27 12.69 -5.54 -7.29
C ALA A 27 13.74 -4.42 -7.50
N SER A 28 13.65 -3.69 -8.62
CA SER A 28 14.50 -2.54 -8.95
C SER A 28 14.09 -1.22 -8.28
N ALA A 29 12.86 -1.09 -7.78
CA ALA A 29 12.37 0.20 -7.26
C ALA A 29 13.17 0.71 -6.06
N LEU A 30 13.59 -0.18 -5.15
CA LEU A 30 14.40 0.19 -3.99
C LEU A 30 15.77 0.74 -4.42
N GLY A 31 16.43 0.06 -5.38
CA GLY A 31 17.71 0.50 -5.92
C GLY A 31 17.62 1.85 -6.65
N ASN A 32 16.52 2.07 -7.39
CA ASN A 32 16.26 3.33 -8.07
C ASN A 32 16.08 4.50 -7.10
N VAL A 33 15.39 4.27 -5.97
CA VAL A 33 15.21 5.30 -4.93
C VAL A 33 16.53 5.69 -4.28
N PHE A 34 17.38 4.71 -3.94
CA PHE A 34 18.71 4.97 -3.39
C PHE A 34 19.60 5.69 -4.41
N SER A 35 19.65 5.18 -5.64
CA SER A 35 20.44 5.79 -6.71
C SER A 35 19.98 7.21 -7.05
N GLY A 36 18.67 7.47 -7.06
CA GLY A 36 18.10 8.80 -7.24
C GLY A 36 18.46 9.75 -6.10
N GLY A 37 18.44 9.26 -4.86
CA GLY A 37 18.89 10.01 -3.68
C GLY A 37 20.37 10.39 -3.74
N ASP A 38 21.23 9.43 -4.08
CA ASP A 38 22.68 9.67 -4.25
C ASP A 38 22.95 10.70 -5.36
N ALA A 39 22.24 10.59 -6.50
CA ALA A 39 22.34 11.53 -7.59
C ALA A 39 21.89 12.95 -7.19
N PHE A 40 20.83 13.07 -6.40
CA PHE A 40 20.33 14.36 -5.89
C PHE A 40 21.36 15.03 -4.96
N ILE A 41 21.92 14.29 -4.00
CA ILE A 41 22.94 14.81 -3.07
C ILE A 41 24.21 15.22 -3.84
N LEU A 42 24.61 14.44 -4.85
CA LEU A 42 25.76 14.76 -5.70
C LEU A 42 25.52 16.04 -6.53
N ALA A 43 24.34 16.19 -7.14
CA ALA A 43 23.97 17.37 -7.91
C ALA A 43 23.94 18.64 -7.03
N GLY A 44 23.41 18.52 -5.80
CA GLY A 44 23.44 19.59 -4.80
C GLY A 44 24.87 19.99 -4.42
N LYS A 45 25.78 19.03 -4.25
CA LYS A 45 27.21 19.31 -4.00
C LYS A 45 27.91 20.00 -5.16
N LYS A 46 27.52 19.72 -6.40
CA LYS A 46 28.10 20.31 -7.60
C LYS A 46 27.50 21.67 -7.97
N GLY A 47 26.42 22.10 -7.29
CA GLY A 47 25.69 23.32 -7.65
C GLY A 47 24.86 23.20 -8.94
N GLU A 48 24.67 21.97 -9.44
CA GLU A 48 23.94 21.66 -10.67
C GLU A 48 22.55 21.08 -10.37
N ALA A 49 22.04 21.27 -9.16
CA ALA A 49 20.72 20.79 -8.76
C ALA A 49 19.64 21.49 -9.60
N THR A 50 19.14 20.76 -10.60
CA THR A 50 17.99 21.15 -11.42
C THR A 50 16.80 20.30 -11.02
N LEU A 51 15.61 20.93 -10.98
CA LEU A 51 14.36 20.24 -10.69
C LEU A 51 13.90 19.54 -11.98
N ASP A 52 14.17 18.24 -12.05
CA ASP A 52 13.72 17.38 -13.14
C ASP A 52 12.41 16.69 -12.71
N THR A 53 11.29 17.21 -13.21
CA THR A 53 9.94 16.77 -12.82
C THR A 53 9.69 15.30 -13.14
N ASP A 54 10.28 14.76 -14.23
CA ASP A 54 10.10 13.37 -14.64
C ASP A 54 10.83 12.42 -13.71
N LYS A 55 12.06 12.77 -13.32
CA LYS A 55 12.82 12.00 -12.31
C LYS A 55 12.15 12.07 -10.95
N LEU A 56 11.58 13.22 -10.60
CA LEU A 56 10.85 13.39 -9.35
C LEU A 56 9.56 12.54 -9.32
N GLN A 57 8.83 12.49 -10.43
CA GLN A 57 7.62 11.68 -10.55
C GLN A 57 7.94 10.18 -10.52
N SER A 58 9.05 9.77 -11.15
CA SER A 58 9.53 8.39 -11.13
C SER A 58 9.93 7.96 -9.73
N ALA A 59 10.75 8.76 -9.02
CA ALA A 59 11.12 8.48 -7.64
C ALA A 59 9.90 8.43 -6.70
N SER A 60 8.94 9.35 -6.87
CA SER A 60 7.69 9.36 -6.11
C SER A 60 6.86 8.09 -6.35
N SER A 61 6.80 7.62 -7.59
CA SER A 61 6.10 6.38 -7.97
C SER A 61 6.79 5.14 -7.40
N ASP A 62 8.12 5.09 -7.42
CA ASP A 62 8.88 3.97 -6.87
C ASP A 62 8.67 3.89 -5.34
N ILE A 63 8.81 5.01 -4.62
CA ILE A 63 8.53 5.12 -3.18
C ILE A 63 7.10 4.72 -2.84
N TYR A 64 6.13 5.19 -3.63
CA TYR A 64 4.72 4.84 -3.47
C TYR A 64 4.51 3.33 -3.54
N ASN A 65 5.04 2.68 -4.58
CA ASN A 65 4.87 1.25 -4.80
C ASN A 65 5.56 0.42 -3.70
N ILE A 66 6.77 0.81 -3.29
CA ILE A 66 7.50 0.13 -2.20
C ILE A 66 6.69 0.15 -0.89
N LEU A 67 6.27 1.35 -0.48
CA LEU A 67 5.54 1.54 0.79
C LEU A 67 4.19 0.82 0.75
N LEU A 68 3.49 0.85 -0.39
CA LEU A 68 2.24 0.15 -0.58
C LEU A 68 2.42 -1.37 -0.47
N VAL A 69 3.44 -1.94 -1.13
CA VAL A 69 3.74 -3.38 -1.06
C VAL A 69 4.05 -3.80 0.38
N ILE A 70 4.88 -3.04 1.10
CA ILE A 70 5.19 -3.31 2.51
C ILE A 70 3.91 -3.27 3.35
N GLY A 71 3.06 -2.27 3.16
CA GLY A 71 1.77 -2.14 3.86
C GLY A 71 0.84 -3.35 3.62
N ILE A 72 0.78 -3.82 2.37
CA ILE A 72 0.01 -5.01 1.99
C ILE A 72 0.57 -6.27 2.65
N CYS A 73 1.90 -6.47 2.63
CA CYS A 73 2.54 -7.61 3.27
C CYS A 73 2.21 -7.68 4.76
N VAL A 74 2.32 -6.55 5.48
CA VAL A 74 1.97 -6.47 6.91
C VAL A 74 0.48 -6.80 7.11
N ALA A 75 -0.41 -6.21 6.30
CA ALA A 75 -1.84 -6.47 6.39
C ALA A 75 -2.19 -7.96 6.19
N ILE A 76 -1.57 -8.63 5.21
CA ILE A 76 -1.78 -10.06 4.95
C ILE A 76 -1.31 -10.91 6.14
N ILE A 77 -0.13 -10.62 6.71
CA ILE A 77 0.41 -11.36 7.85
C ILE A 77 -0.54 -11.22 9.05
N THR A 78 -0.98 -10.00 9.37
CA THR A 78 -1.89 -9.76 10.48
C THR A 78 -3.26 -10.40 10.25
N ILE A 79 -3.85 -10.29 9.05
CA ILE A 79 -5.10 -10.98 8.67
C ILE A 79 -4.97 -12.48 8.83
N SER A 80 -3.84 -13.06 8.42
CA SER A 80 -3.62 -14.51 8.50
C SER A 80 -3.57 -14.96 9.95
N ILE A 81 -2.85 -14.24 10.82
CA ILE A 81 -2.78 -14.55 12.26
C ILE A 81 -4.17 -14.45 12.90
N LEU A 82 -4.90 -13.36 12.66
CA LEU A 82 -6.25 -13.16 13.20
C LEU A 82 -7.23 -14.21 12.65
N GLY A 83 -7.17 -14.52 11.36
CA GLY A 83 -8.05 -15.48 10.70
C GLY A 83 -7.87 -16.90 11.23
N ILE A 84 -6.62 -17.33 11.39
CA ILE A 84 -6.30 -18.64 11.99
C ILE A 84 -6.80 -18.68 13.44
N LYS A 85 -6.51 -17.64 14.24
CA LYS A 85 -6.93 -17.56 15.64
C LYS A 85 -8.47 -17.56 15.77
N PHE A 86 -9.18 -16.96 14.83
CA PHE A 86 -10.63 -17.01 14.75
C PHE A 86 -11.18 -18.41 14.41
N MET A 87 -10.51 -19.17 13.54
CA MET A 87 -10.97 -20.51 13.14
C MET A 87 -10.77 -21.53 14.27
N ILE A 88 -9.58 -21.60 14.83
CA ILE A 88 -9.16 -22.67 15.76
C ILE A 88 -9.36 -22.30 17.23
N GLY A 89 -9.46 -21.00 17.56
CA GLY A 89 -9.50 -20.53 18.95
C GLY A 89 -10.75 -20.96 19.72
N SER A 90 -10.67 -20.92 21.05
CA SER A 90 -11.82 -21.11 21.94
C SER A 90 -12.79 -19.91 21.87
N ILE A 91 -13.96 -20.02 22.52
CA ILE A 91 -15.03 -19.00 22.44
C ILE A 91 -14.51 -17.61 22.88
N GLU A 92 -13.68 -17.60 23.91
CA GLU A 92 -13.02 -16.41 24.44
C GLU A 92 -12.00 -15.86 23.46
N GLU A 93 -11.21 -16.73 22.81
CA GLU A 93 -10.26 -16.32 21.79
C GLU A 93 -10.91 -15.74 20.51
N LYS A 94 -12.11 -16.23 20.16
CA LYS A 94 -12.90 -15.68 19.06
C LYS A 94 -13.43 -14.28 19.39
N ALA A 95 -13.75 -14.00 20.65
CA ALA A 95 -14.23 -12.70 21.10
C ALA A 95 -13.13 -11.63 21.01
N GLN A 96 -11.95 -11.91 21.57
CA GLN A 96 -10.79 -11.01 21.48
C GLN A 96 -10.34 -10.74 20.03
N VAL A 97 -10.41 -11.74 19.14
CA VAL A 97 -10.07 -11.53 17.71
C VAL A 97 -11.07 -10.59 17.06
N LYS A 98 -12.36 -10.71 17.38
CA LYS A 98 -13.40 -9.83 16.85
C LYS A 98 -13.24 -8.39 17.35
N GLU A 99 -12.82 -8.20 18.60
CA GLU A 99 -12.50 -6.89 19.15
C GLU A 99 -11.26 -6.29 18.49
N ALA A 100 -10.19 -7.08 18.28
CA ALA A 100 -8.97 -6.65 17.60
C ALA A 100 -9.15 -6.41 16.10
N LEU A 101 -10.15 -7.04 15.47
CA LEU A 101 -10.45 -6.87 14.05
C LEU A 101 -10.92 -5.44 13.73
N VAL A 102 -11.66 -4.80 14.65
CA VAL A 102 -12.17 -3.44 14.46
C VAL A 102 -11.03 -2.41 14.26
N PRO A 103 -10.07 -2.25 15.19
CA PRO A 103 -8.95 -1.33 15.00
C PRO A 103 -8.05 -1.74 13.82
N PHE A 104 -7.93 -3.04 13.53
CA PHE A 104 -7.19 -3.50 12.35
C PHE A 104 -7.81 -3.02 11.03
N ILE A 105 -9.13 -3.16 10.86
CA ILE A 105 -9.85 -2.70 9.67
C ILE A 105 -9.74 -1.18 9.55
N ILE A 106 -9.88 -0.44 10.65
CA ILE A 106 -9.71 1.01 10.68
C ILE A 106 -8.29 1.39 10.24
N GLY A 107 -7.27 0.71 10.77
CA GLY A 107 -5.88 0.92 10.36
C GLY A 107 -5.66 0.67 8.87
N CYS A 108 -6.24 -0.40 8.32
CA CYS A 108 -6.20 -0.67 6.88
C CYS A 108 -6.85 0.46 6.08
N ILE A 109 -8.04 0.94 6.47
CA ILE A 109 -8.73 2.04 5.79
C ILE A 109 -7.88 3.32 5.81
N VAL A 110 -7.24 3.64 6.93
CA VAL A 110 -6.37 4.83 7.04
C VAL A 110 -5.15 4.70 6.14
N VAL A 111 -4.45 3.57 6.19
CA VAL A 111 -3.23 3.33 5.41
C VAL A 111 -3.54 3.31 3.91
N PHE A 112 -4.51 2.49 3.49
CA PHE A 112 -4.89 2.41 2.07
C PHE A 112 -5.58 3.69 1.59
N GLY A 113 -6.31 4.39 2.45
CA GLY A 113 -6.88 5.70 2.16
C GLY A 113 -5.80 6.75 1.92
N ALA A 114 -4.76 6.79 2.75
CA ALA A 114 -3.62 7.69 2.57
C ALA A 114 -2.88 7.41 1.25
N PHE A 115 -2.61 6.14 0.92
CA PHE A 115 -2.04 5.77 -0.37
C PHE A 115 -2.99 6.10 -1.54
N GLY A 116 -4.30 5.97 -1.37
CA GLY A 116 -5.28 6.39 -2.38
C GLY A 116 -5.21 7.89 -2.66
N ILE A 117 -5.19 8.70 -1.59
CA ILE A 117 -5.11 10.17 -1.68
C ILE A 117 -3.78 10.58 -2.32
N TRP A 118 -2.64 9.99 -1.92
CA TRP A 118 -1.34 10.26 -2.52
C TRP A 118 -1.41 10.14 -4.04
N LYS A 119 -1.90 9.01 -4.55
CA LYS A 119 -1.96 8.75 -5.99
C LYS A 119 -2.84 9.76 -6.71
N ILE A 120 -3.98 10.13 -6.14
CA ILE A 120 -4.88 11.13 -6.72
C ILE A 120 -4.17 12.49 -6.80
N VAL A 121 -3.49 12.91 -5.73
CA VAL A 121 -2.79 14.20 -5.69
C VAL A 121 -1.64 14.25 -6.70
N THR A 122 -0.84 13.19 -6.82
CA THR A 122 0.26 13.15 -7.81
C THR A 122 -0.25 13.11 -9.25
N GLN A 123 -1.37 12.43 -9.50
CA GLN A 123 -2.02 12.46 -10.82
C GLN A 123 -2.54 13.85 -11.15
N ILE A 124 -3.24 14.52 -10.22
CA ILE A 124 -3.74 15.89 -10.43
C ILE A 124 -2.58 16.87 -10.65
N GLY A 125 -1.52 16.79 -9.85
CA GLY A 125 -0.33 17.62 -10.02
C GLY A 125 0.35 17.45 -11.39
N SER A 126 0.31 16.25 -11.97
CA SER A 126 0.83 15.99 -13.32
C SER A 126 -0.09 16.45 -14.45
N MET A 127 -1.40 16.64 -14.18
CA MET A 127 -2.38 17.08 -15.17
C MET A 127 -2.53 18.61 -15.25
N ILE A 128 -2.05 19.35 -14.24
CA ILE A 128 -2.01 20.81 -14.29
C ILE A 128 -0.79 21.20 -15.16
N PRO A 129 -0.97 21.83 -16.33
CA PRO A 129 0.16 22.35 -17.09
C PRO A 129 0.85 23.39 -16.21
N THR A 130 2.14 23.19 -15.95
CA THR A 130 2.98 24.15 -15.25
C THR A 130 2.99 25.46 -16.04
N ILE A 131 2.18 26.43 -15.61
CA ILE A 131 2.23 27.84 -16.07
C ILE A 131 3.33 28.56 -15.27
N PHE A 132 4.53 27.99 -15.23
CA PHE A 132 5.75 28.59 -14.67
C PHE A 132 6.95 28.04 -15.43
#